data_AF-A0A6P0KNH2-F1
#
_entry.id   AF-A0A6P0KNH2-F1
#
_cell.length_a   1.000
_cell.length_b   1.000
_cell.length_c   1.000
_cell.angle_alpha   90.00
_cell.angle_beta   90.00
_cell.angle_gamma   90.00
#
_symmetry.space_group_name_H-M   'P 1'
#
loop_
_entity.id
_entity.type
_entity.pdbx_description
1 polymer ?
#
loop_
_entity_poly.entity_id
_entity_poly.type
_entity_poly.pdbx_seq_one_letter_code
_entity_poly.pdbx_strand_id
1 'polypeptide(L)'
;MLELSSQYSDLRYKFAKYGVLVITLNETPMTAEDYQCILNISCKTPTRSVSVGDRGETHNLEVGRLKTDTPYLQTLTSTAPVIENILLKEPMKAFFQFITSAKFLEIRRIQLNVMRPGGYIGAHYDNDSDPLRHLAETARSPTSQCAA
;
A
#
# COMPACT_ATOMS: atom_id res chain seq x y z
N MET A 1 7.74 4.44 22.89
CA MET A 1 8.52 3.47 22.07
C MET A 1 8.65 2.11 22.76
N LEU A 2 8.87 2.04 24.08
CA LEU A 2 8.98 0.79 24.83
C LEU A 2 7.72 -0.09 24.79
N GLU A 3 6.51 0.50 24.88
CA GLU A 3 5.24 -0.27 24.84
C GLU A 3 4.97 -0.98 23.51
N LEU A 4 5.28 -0.33 22.37
CA LEU A 4 5.14 -0.98 21.06
C LEU A 4 6.11 -2.16 20.91
N SER A 5 7.29 -2.06 21.52
CA SER A 5 8.32 -3.10 21.41
C SER A 5 7.91 -4.39 22.10
N SER A 6 7.24 -4.32 23.25
CA SER A 6 6.73 -5.52 23.93
C SER A 6 5.50 -6.07 23.22
N GLN A 7 4.61 -5.20 22.74
CA GLN A 7 3.34 -5.60 22.14
C GLN A 7 3.49 -6.26 20.76
N TYR A 8 4.40 -5.76 19.90
CA TYR A 8 4.46 -6.15 18.48
C TYR A 8 5.79 -6.78 18.04
N SER A 9 6.66 -7.15 18.98
CA SER A 9 7.99 -7.72 18.66
C SER A 9 7.93 -8.98 17.79
N ASP A 10 7.02 -9.91 18.10
CA ASP A 10 6.85 -11.13 17.33
C ASP A 10 6.39 -10.84 15.89
N LEU A 11 5.46 -9.90 15.71
CA LEU A 11 5.02 -9.47 14.38
C LEU A 11 6.16 -8.85 13.57
N ARG A 12 6.98 -7.99 14.22
CA ARG A 12 8.17 -7.41 13.58
C ARG A 12 9.18 -8.47 13.18
N TYR A 13 9.43 -9.47 14.03
CA TYR A 13 10.31 -10.58 13.73
C TYR A 13 9.80 -11.40 12.53
N LYS A 14 8.50 -11.76 12.53
CA LYS A 14 7.86 -12.49 11.42
C LYS A 14 7.97 -11.71 10.11
N PHE A 15 7.66 -10.42 10.13
CA PHE A 15 7.78 -9.58 8.94
C PHE A 15 9.23 -9.51 8.44
N ALA A 16 10.22 -9.31 9.32
CA ALA A 16 11.63 -9.29 8.94
C ALA A 16 12.12 -10.63 8.37
N LYS A 17 11.58 -11.75 8.84
CA LYS A 17 11.97 -13.09 8.40
C LYS A 17 11.33 -13.51 7.08
N TYR A 18 10.05 -13.20 6.88
CA TYR A 18 9.25 -13.73 5.77
C TYR A 18 8.91 -12.68 4.71
N GLY A 19 9.06 -11.40 5.00
CA GLY A 19 8.66 -10.29 4.12
C GLY A 19 7.14 -10.09 4.00
N VAL A 20 6.35 -10.95 4.65
CA VAL A 20 4.88 -10.92 4.66
C VAL A 20 4.36 -11.22 6.06
N LEU A 21 3.26 -10.57 6.42
CA LEU A 21 2.57 -10.78 7.68
C LEU A 21 1.06 -10.82 7.42
N VAL A 22 0.39 -11.82 7.97
CA VAL A 22 -1.08 -11.88 8.03
C VAL A 22 -1.47 -11.55 9.46
N ILE A 23 -2.31 -10.54 9.64
CA ILE A 23 -2.75 -10.04 10.94
C ILE A 23 -4.26 -9.98 11.00
N THR A 24 -4.77 -10.13 12.20
CA THR A 24 -6.18 -9.96 12.56
C THR A 24 -6.41 -8.57 13.12
N LEU A 25 -7.68 -8.12 13.18
CA LEU A 25 -8.00 -6.74 13.57
C LEU A 25 -7.49 -6.40 14.98
N ASN A 26 -7.56 -7.36 15.92
CA ASN A 26 -7.07 -7.25 17.30
C ASN A 26 -5.54 -7.29 17.43
N GLU A 27 -4.80 -7.54 16.35
CA GLU A 27 -3.34 -7.45 16.30
C GLU A 27 -2.88 -6.09 15.75
N THR A 28 -3.80 -5.14 15.57
CA THR A 28 -3.53 -3.79 15.08
C THR A 28 -4.20 -2.72 15.95
N PRO A 29 -3.75 -1.46 15.87
CA PRO A 29 -4.47 -0.34 16.48
C PRO A 29 -5.76 0.08 15.75
N MET A 30 -6.17 -0.62 14.68
CA MET A 30 -7.40 -0.32 13.95
C MET A 30 -8.61 -0.82 14.74
N THR A 31 -9.62 0.03 14.90
CA THR A 31 -10.85 -0.33 15.61
C THR A 31 -11.88 -0.96 14.67
N ALA A 32 -12.92 -1.57 15.23
CA ALA A 32 -14.04 -2.08 14.45
C ALA A 32 -14.76 -0.96 13.68
N GLU A 33 -14.86 0.23 14.27
CA GLU A 33 -15.47 1.40 13.66
C GLU A 33 -14.65 1.93 12.47
N ASP A 34 -13.32 1.97 12.61
CA ASP A 34 -12.42 2.30 11.49
C ASP A 34 -12.63 1.33 10.32
N TYR A 35 -12.60 0.02 10.63
CA TYR A 35 -12.74 -1.03 9.62
C TYR A 35 -14.11 -0.94 8.93
N GLN A 36 -15.18 -0.75 9.69
CA GLN A 36 -16.53 -0.57 9.14
C GLN A 36 -16.64 0.70 8.29
N CYS A 37 -15.95 1.78 8.68
CA CYS A 37 -15.88 3.00 7.88
C CYS A 37 -15.24 2.74 6.51
N ILE A 38 -14.10 2.05 6.49
CA ILE A 38 -13.40 1.65 5.25
C ILE A 38 -14.33 0.78 4.39
N LEU A 39 -14.96 -0.25 4.97
CA LEU A 39 -15.91 -1.11 4.26
C LEU A 39 -17.06 -0.33 3.64
N ASN A 40 -17.66 0.60 4.39
CA ASN A 40 -18.77 1.41 3.90
C ASN A 40 -18.35 2.31 2.71
N ILE A 41 -17.12 2.84 2.73
CA ILE A 41 -16.56 3.58 1.60
C ILE A 41 -16.33 2.66 0.41
N SER A 42 -15.73 1.48 0.64
CA SER A 42 -15.47 0.49 -0.40
C SER A 42 -16.75 0.08 -1.14
N CYS A 43 -17.83 -0.23 -0.41
CA CYS A 43 -19.12 -0.63 -1.00
C CYS A 43 -19.77 0.44 -1.89
N LYS A 44 -19.43 1.72 -1.68
CA LYS A 44 -19.99 2.85 -2.43
C LYS A 44 -19.06 3.36 -3.53
N THR A 45 -17.84 2.83 -3.60
CA THR A 45 -16.84 3.28 -4.56
C THR A 45 -17.18 2.72 -5.95
N PRO A 46 -17.39 3.56 -6.98
CA PRO A 46 -17.59 3.08 -8.33
C PRO A 46 -16.38 2.31 -8.85
N THR A 47 -16.61 1.19 -9.51
CA THR A 47 -15.56 0.32 -10.05
C THR A 47 -15.58 0.33 -11.58
N ARG A 48 -14.44 -0.02 -12.18
CA ARG A 48 -14.31 -0.26 -13.63
C ARG A 48 -13.53 -1.53 -13.87
N SER A 49 -13.90 -2.30 -14.89
CA SER A 49 -13.16 -3.49 -15.28
C SER A 49 -11.73 -3.16 -15.71
N VAL A 50 -10.78 -3.95 -15.23
CA VAL A 50 -9.36 -3.87 -15.57
C VAL A 50 -8.90 -5.26 -15.99
N SER A 51 -8.48 -5.37 -17.25
CA SER A 51 -7.96 -6.62 -17.84
C SER A 51 -6.44 -6.61 -18.05
N VAL A 52 -5.85 -5.42 -18.03
CA VAL A 52 -4.41 -5.19 -18.22
C VAL A 52 -3.98 -4.17 -17.17
N GLY A 53 -2.93 -4.49 -16.42
CA GLY A 53 -2.37 -3.59 -15.43
C GLY A 53 -1.34 -2.63 -16.01
N ASP A 54 -0.71 -1.86 -15.13
CA ASP A 54 0.08 -0.69 -15.53
C ASP A 54 1.38 -1.08 -16.28
N ARG A 55 1.81 -2.35 -16.21
CA ARG A 55 3.01 -2.89 -16.87
C ARG A 55 2.68 -3.95 -17.92
N GLY A 56 1.41 -4.09 -18.30
CA GLY A 56 0.98 -5.07 -19.30
C GLY A 56 0.69 -6.46 -18.73
N GLU A 57 0.74 -6.61 -17.40
CA GLU A 57 0.32 -7.84 -16.74
C GLU A 57 -1.20 -8.04 -16.89
N THR A 58 -1.63 -9.29 -17.04
CA THR A 58 -3.04 -9.60 -17.25
C THR A 58 -3.77 -9.70 -15.91
N HIS A 59 -4.99 -9.19 -15.90
CA HIS A 59 -5.85 -9.09 -14.74
C HIS A 59 -7.26 -9.50 -15.12
N ASN A 60 -8.06 -9.91 -14.14
CA ASN A 60 -9.50 -10.00 -14.30
C ASN A 60 -10.15 -9.54 -13.00
N LEU A 61 -10.28 -8.22 -12.84
CA LEU A 61 -10.93 -7.61 -11.68
C LEU A 61 -11.59 -6.29 -12.03
N GLU A 62 -12.41 -5.78 -11.10
CA GLU A 62 -12.88 -4.41 -11.14
C GLU A 62 -12.08 -3.57 -10.14
N VAL A 63 -11.71 -2.34 -10.51
CA VAL A 63 -10.94 -1.43 -9.67
C VAL A 63 -11.72 -0.15 -9.41
N GLY A 64 -11.86 0.22 -8.13
CA GLY A 64 -12.31 1.54 -7.70
C GLY A 64 -11.12 2.35 -7.20
N ARG A 65 -10.77 3.45 -7.88
CA ARG A 65 -9.60 4.27 -7.54
C ARG A 65 -10.02 5.49 -6.72
N LEU A 66 -9.41 5.68 -5.55
CA LEU A 66 -9.67 6.81 -4.65
C LEU A 66 -8.50 7.80 -4.64
N LYS A 67 -7.27 7.29 -4.77
CA LYS A 67 -6.05 8.07 -4.90
C LYS A 67 -5.07 7.36 -5.82
N THR A 68 -4.43 8.10 -6.70
CA THR A 68 -3.42 7.61 -7.64
C THR A 68 -2.12 8.38 -7.46
N ASP A 69 -1.01 7.77 -7.85
CA ASP A 69 0.32 8.36 -7.91
C ASP A 69 0.90 8.34 -9.33
N THR A 70 0.12 7.91 -10.33
CA THR A 70 0.51 7.90 -11.74
C THR A 70 -0.46 8.74 -12.59
N PRO A 71 0.03 9.65 -13.45
CA PRO A 71 1.44 10.05 -13.61
C PRO A 71 1.97 10.92 -12.45
N TYR A 72 1.08 11.44 -11.60
CA TYR A 72 1.41 12.22 -10.41
C TYR A 72 0.43 11.92 -9.28
N LEU A 73 0.78 12.35 -8.06
CA LEU A 73 -0.06 12.19 -6.88
C LEU A 73 -1.37 12.98 -7.02
N GLN A 74 -2.50 12.29 -6.96
CA GLN A 74 -3.81 12.89 -7.12
C GLN A 74 -4.87 12.16 -6.29
N THR A 75 -5.61 12.92 -5.48
CA THR A 75 -6.84 12.46 -4.82
C THR A 75 -7.99 12.50 -5.82
N LEU A 76 -8.61 11.34 -6.08
CA LEU A 76 -9.67 11.16 -7.07
C LEU A 76 -11.07 11.23 -6.46
N THR A 77 -11.20 10.96 -5.16
CA THR A 77 -12.48 10.99 -4.45
C THR A 77 -12.39 11.78 -3.15
N SER A 78 -13.50 12.40 -2.74
CA SER A 78 -13.62 13.08 -1.45
C SER A 78 -13.55 12.13 -0.25
N THR A 79 -13.68 10.83 -0.47
CA THR A 79 -13.59 9.78 0.57
C THR A 79 -12.16 9.30 0.82
N ALA A 80 -11.22 9.56 -0.09
CA ALA A 80 -9.82 9.14 0.10
C ALA A 80 -9.21 9.71 1.39
N PRO A 81 -9.37 11.02 1.72
CA PRO A 81 -8.84 11.58 2.97
C PRO A 81 -9.39 10.92 4.25
N VAL A 82 -10.60 10.37 4.19
CA VAL A 82 -11.19 9.65 5.35
C VAL A 82 -10.40 8.37 5.63
N ILE A 83 -10.09 7.59 4.59
CA ILE A 83 -9.27 6.39 4.70
C ILE A 83 -7.85 6.75 5.13
N GLU A 84 -7.27 7.82 4.57
CA GLU A 84 -5.94 8.29 4.97
C GLU A 84 -5.90 8.64 6.46
N ASN A 85 -6.88 9.38 6.97
CA ASN A 85 -6.94 9.74 8.39
C ASN A 85 -7.03 8.52 9.31
N ILE A 86 -7.74 7.46 8.89
CA ILE A 86 -7.80 6.19 9.62
C ILE A 86 -6.43 5.50 9.62
N LEU A 87 -5.81 5.37 8.46
CA LEU A 87 -4.54 4.64 8.29
C LEU A 87 -3.32 5.41 8.80
N LEU A 88 -3.42 6.74 8.90
CA LEU A 88 -2.36 7.65 9.32
C LEU A 88 -2.61 8.30 10.69
N LYS A 89 -3.58 7.83 11.48
CA LYS A 89 -3.66 8.22 12.89
C LYS A 89 -2.46 7.69 13.67
N GLU A 90 -2.05 8.39 14.73
CA GLU A 90 -0.77 8.14 15.41
C GLU A 90 -0.54 6.68 15.85
N PRO A 91 -1.51 5.97 16.46
CA PRO A 91 -1.31 4.55 16.75
C PRO A 91 -1.02 3.69 15.52
N MET A 92 -1.73 3.91 14.40
CA MET A 92 -1.53 3.17 13.15
C MET A 92 -0.19 3.48 12.51
N LYS A 93 0.19 4.77 12.46
CA LYS A 93 1.53 5.19 11.98
C LYS A 93 2.64 4.51 12.79
N ALA A 94 2.55 4.59 14.10
CA ALA A 94 3.57 4.05 14.99
C ALA A 94 3.68 2.52 14.85
N PHE A 95 2.55 1.83 14.68
CA PHE A 95 2.51 0.41 14.37
C PHE A 95 3.24 0.09 13.05
N PHE A 96 2.86 0.73 11.94
CA PHE A 96 3.49 0.45 10.65
C PHE A 96 4.98 0.83 10.61
N GLN A 97 5.37 1.97 11.20
CA GLN A 97 6.78 2.36 11.33
C GLN A 97 7.58 1.36 12.15
N PHE A 98 7.00 0.81 13.22
CA PHE A 98 7.66 -0.20 14.05
C PHE A 98 7.87 -1.52 13.29
N ILE A 99 6.83 -2.02 12.62
CA ILE A 99 6.89 -3.28 11.85
C ILE A 99 7.88 -3.16 10.68
N THR A 100 7.79 -2.08 9.92
CA THR A 100 8.59 -1.88 8.69
C THR A 100 9.96 -1.26 8.94
N SER A 101 10.20 -0.71 10.13
CA SER A 101 11.34 0.17 10.44
C SER A 101 11.42 1.43 9.56
N ALA A 102 10.30 1.81 8.90
CA ALA A 102 10.24 3.01 8.08
C ALA A 102 10.32 4.28 8.94
N LYS A 103 11.11 5.26 8.48
CA LYS A 103 11.20 6.58 9.12
C LYS A 103 10.01 7.47 8.79
N PHE A 104 9.51 7.35 7.57
CA PHE A 104 8.40 8.14 7.04
C PHE A 104 7.38 7.21 6.41
N LEU A 105 6.11 7.53 6.58
CA LEU A 105 5.00 6.85 5.93
C LEU A 105 4.16 7.88 5.18
N GLU A 106 3.88 7.58 3.93
CA GLU A 106 2.97 8.33 3.08
C GLU A 106 2.08 7.33 2.36
N ILE A 107 0.77 7.61 2.31
CA ILE A 107 -0.14 6.86 1.45
C ILE A 107 -0.13 7.52 0.08
N ARG A 108 0.43 6.83 -0.90
CA ARG A 108 0.54 7.34 -2.28
C ARG A 108 -0.62 6.89 -3.19
N ARG A 109 -1.15 5.69 -2.94
CA ARG A 109 -2.21 5.08 -3.75
C ARG A 109 -3.26 4.45 -2.85
N ILE A 110 -4.54 4.61 -3.20
CA ILE A 110 -5.67 3.96 -2.54
C ILE A 110 -6.61 3.44 -3.63
N GLN A 111 -6.85 2.13 -3.62
CA GLN A 111 -7.78 1.49 -4.53
C GLN A 111 -8.51 0.33 -3.85
N LEU A 112 -9.70 0.03 -4.35
CA LEU A 112 -10.45 -1.18 -4.09
C LEU A 112 -10.29 -2.11 -5.28
N ASN A 113 -9.88 -3.35 -5.03
CA ASN A 113 -9.87 -4.41 -6.03
C ASN A 113 -11.03 -5.37 -5.74
N VAL A 114 -11.93 -5.56 -6.69
CA VAL A 114 -13.06 -6.48 -6.60
C VAL A 114 -12.80 -7.66 -7.52
N MET A 115 -12.55 -8.82 -6.93
CA MET A 115 -12.37 -10.08 -7.64
C MET A 115 -13.70 -10.84 -7.68
N ARG A 116 -14.24 -11.04 -8.89
CA ARG A 116 -15.42 -11.89 -9.14
C ARG A 116 -14.99 -13.35 -9.32
N PRO A 117 -15.91 -14.33 -9.32
CA PRO A 117 -15.57 -15.70 -9.70
C PRO A 117 -14.82 -15.76 -11.04
N GLY A 118 -13.68 -16.44 -11.07
CA GLY A 118 -12.77 -16.46 -12.23
C GLY A 118 -11.83 -15.25 -12.35
N GLY A 119 -11.90 -14.31 -11.40
CA GLY A 119 -11.01 -13.17 -11.31
C GLY A 119 -9.63 -13.53 -10.78
N TYR A 120 -8.60 -12.83 -11.27
CA TYR A 120 -7.21 -13.04 -10.85
C TYR A 120 -6.41 -11.74 -10.97
N ILE A 121 -5.27 -11.72 -10.28
CA ILE A 121 -4.24 -10.69 -10.39
C ILE A 121 -3.00 -11.39 -10.96
N GLY A 122 -2.49 -10.92 -12.10
CA GLY A 122 -1.27 -11.46 -12.69
C GLY A 122 -0.05 -11.26 -11.78
N ALA A 123 0.94 -12.13 -11.91
CA ALA A 123 2.18 -12.00 -11.14
C ALA A 123 2.92 -10.70 -11.50
N HIS A 124 3.25 -9.90 -10.48
CA HIS A 124 3.96 -8.63 -10.63
C HIS A 124 4.63 -8.24 -9.30
N TYR A 125 5.52 -7.25 -9.33
CA TYR A 125 5.98 -6.58 -8.12
C TYR A 125 5.25 -5.24 -7.96
N ASP A 126 4.77 -4.94 -6.75
CA ASP A 126 4.11 -3.64 -6.48
C ASP A 126 5.02 -2.45 -6.85
N ASN A 127 6.32 -2.59 -6.62
CA ASN A 127 7.35 -1.60 -6.96
C ASN A 127 7.54 -1.41 -8.48
N ASP A 128 7.04 -2.30 -9.33
CA ASP A 128 7.03 -2.07 -10.78
C ASP A 128 6.12 -0.87 -11.11
N SER A 129 5.08 -0.62 -10.33
CA SER A 129 4.12 0.45 -10.61
C SER A 129 4.48 1.81 -9.99
N ASP A 130 5.60 1.91 -9.24
CA ASP A 130 6.07 3.16 -8.63
C ASP A 130 6.80 4.03 -9.67
N PRO A 131 6.28 5.23 -10.00
CA PRO A 131 6.94 6.13 -10.94
C PRO A 131 8.33 6.61 -10.47
N LEU A 132 8.62 6.55 -9.16
CA LEU A 132 9.91 6.94 -8.60
C LEU A 132 11.01 5.88 -8.78
N ARG A 133 10.67 4.64 -9.14
CA ARG A 133 11.65 3.57 -9.32
C ARG A 133 12.73 3.93 -10.35
N HIS A 134 12.32 4.55 -11.45
CA HIS A 134 13.26 4.93 -12.52
C HIS A 134 14.23 6.06 -12.12
N LEU A 135 13.84 6.90 -11.14
CA LEU A 135 14.73 7.92 -10.58
C LEU A 135 15.80 7.31 -9.65
N ALA A 136 15.46 6.23 -8.95
CA ALA A 136 16.42 5.50 -8.12
C ALA A 136 17.41 4.65 -8.95
N GLU A 137 16.99 4.14 -10.12
CA GLU A 137 17.86 3.40 -11.05
C GLU A 137 18.83 4.33 -11.79
N THR A 138 18.40 5.53 -12.18
CA THR A 138 19.27 6.55 -12.82
C THR A 138 20.29 7.17 -11.85
N ALA A 139 19.97 7.25 -10.56
CA ALA A 139 20.90 7.71 -9.52
C ALA A 139 21.98 6.68 -9.13
N ARG A 140 21.89 5.42 -9.61
CA ARG A 140 22.82 4.33 -9.28
C ARG A 140 23.86 4.03 -10.37
N SER A 141 23.91 4.76 -11.49
CA SER A 141 25.03 4.66 -12.44
C SER A 141 26.20 5.52 -11.95
N PRO A 142 27.31 4.94 -11.47
CA PRO A 142 28.53 5.70 -11.26
C PRO A 142 29.18 5.91 -12.63
N THR A 143 29.58 7.15 -12.87
CA THR A 143 30.60 7.54 -13.83
C THR A 143 31.73 6.50 -13.96
N SER A 144 31.78 5.80 -15.10
CA SER A 144 33.00 5.16 -15.59
C SER A 144 33.31 5.67 -17.00
N GLN A 145 33.55 6.98 -17.11
CA GLN A 145 34.35 7.55 -18.19
C GLN A 145 35.29 8.58 -17.57
N CYS A 146 36.32 8.06 -16.89
CA CYS A 146 37.60 8.72 -16.67
C CYS A 146 38.60 7.60 -16.36
N ALA A 147 39.18 7.02 -17.40
CA ALA A 147 40.46 6.32 -17.32
C ALA A 147 41.07 6.21 -18.74
N ALA A 148 42.27 6.78 -18.85
CA ALA A 148 43.23 6.83 -19.97
C ALA A 148 42.87 7.72 -21.17
#